data_AF-A0A4Y1ZFD0-F1
#
_entry.id   AF-A0A4Y1ZFD0-F1
#
_cell.length_a   1.000
_cell.length_b   1.000
_cell.length_c   1.000
_cell.angle_alpha   90.00
_cell.angle_beta   90.00
_cell.angle_gamma   90.00
#
_symmetry.space_group_name_H-M   'P 1'
#
loop_
_entity.id
_entity.type
_entity.pdbx_description
1 polymer ?
#
loop_
_entity_poly.entity_id
_entity_poly.type
_entity_poly.pdbx_seq_one_letter_code
_entity_poly.pdbx_strand_id
1 'polypeptide(L)'
;MTVNENVTQFIESHHLIQHGSRLLLGVSGGADSMALLLYFAEKQREWGLELAVCSVDHALRGKDSSEDLNYVACFARKGISFL
;
A
#
# COMPACT_ATOMS: atom_id res chain seq x y z
N MET A 1 7.43 -19.85 -8.34
CA MET A 1 6.75 -18.91 -7.43
C MET A 1 6.99 -17.50 -7.90
N THR A 2 5.92 -16.74 -8.07
CA THR A 2 5.98 -15.29 -8.33
C THR A 2 6.23 -14.54 -7.02
N VAL A 3 6.61 -13.26 -7.10
CA VAL A 3 6.78 -12.41 -5.91
C VAL A 3 5.47 -12.34 -5.09
N ASN A 4 4.32 -12.19 -5.76
CA ASN A 4 3.01 -12.10 -5.09
C ASN A 4 2.65 -13.39 -4.36
N GLU A 5 2.98 -14.55 -4.91
CA GLU A 5 2.77 -15.85 -4.24
C GLU A 5 3.63 -15.96 -2.98
N ASN A 6 4.90 -15.57 -3.04
CA ASN A 6 5.80 -15.59 -1.88
C ASN A 6 5.29 -14.66 -0.76
N VAL A 7 4.86 -13.45 -1.11
CA VAL A 7 4.30 -12.49 -0.12
C VAL A 7 3.02 -13.04 0.50
N THR A 8 2.13 -13.63 -0.31
CA THR A 8 0.88 -14.23 0.18
C THR A 8 1.16 -15.37 1.15
N GLN A 9 2.02 -16.31 0.76
CA GLN A 9 2.41 -17.43 1.61
C GLN A 9 3.06 -16.96 2.91
N PHE A 10 3.88 -15.90 2.87
CA PHE A 10 4.49 -15.32 4.05
C PHE A 10 3.44 -14.74 5.01
N ILE A 11 2.48 -13.96 4.49
CA ILE A 11 1.38 -13.40 5.29
C ILE A 11 0.56 -14.50 5.95
N GLU A 12 0.20 -15.54 5.21
CA GLU A 12 -0.60 -16.67 5.71
C GLU A 12 0.16 -17.49 6.76
N SER A 13 1.41 -17.87 6.48
CA SER A 13 2.22 -18.70 7.37
C SER A 13 2.47 -18.01 8.72
N HIS A 14 2.57 -16.68 8.71
CA HIS A 14 2.81 -15.87 9.90
C HIS A 14 1.53 -15.23 10.47
N HIS A 15 0.35 -15.50 9.89
CA HIS A 15 -0.94 -14.95 10.32
C HIS A 15 -0.93 -13.41 10.47
N LEU A 16 -0.23 -12.70 9.57
CA LEU A 16 0.02 -11.26 9.71
C LEU A 16 -1.24 -10.42 9.48
N ILE A 17 -2.14 -10.89 8.62
CA ILE A 17 -3.34 -10.16 8.19
C ILE A 17 -4.53 -11.13 8.15
N GLN A 18 -5.65 -10.70 8.72
CA GLN A 18 -6.91 -11.44 8.66
C GLN A 18 -7.79 -10.89 7.54
N HIS A 19 -8.55 -11.76 6.88
CA HIS A 19 -9.59 -11.34 5.94
C HIS A 19 -10.63 -10.44 6.64
N GLY A 20 -11.16 -9.44 5.94
CA GLY A 20 -12.08 -8.45 6.51
C GLY A 20 -11.41 -7.32 7.31
N SER A 21 -10.07 -7.32 7.42
CA SER A 21 -9.35 -6.31 8.20
C SER A 21 -9.34 -4.94 7.54
N ARG A 22 -9.23 -3.90 8.38
CA ARG A 22 -8.91 -2.54 7.96
C ARG A 22 -7.40 -2.32 8.08
N LEU A 23 -6.73 -2.00 6.98
CA LEU A 23 -5.28 -1.83 6.93
C LEU A 23 -4.91 -0.38 6.61
N LEU A 24 -4.02 0.18 7.42
CA LEU A 24 -3.36 1.44 7.14
C LEU A 24 -1.96 1.17 6.60
N LEU A 25 -1.72 1.53 5.34
CA LEU A 25 -0.46 1.31 4.65
C LEU A 25 0.38 2.59 4.70
N GLY A 26 1.59 2.50 5.25
CA GLY A 26 2.59 3.56 5.15
C GLY A 26 3.25 3.54 3.77
N VAL A 27 3.02 4.57 2.95
CA VAL A 27 3.53 4.63 1.57
C VAL A 27 4.36 5.89 1.37
N SER A 28 5.66 5.73 1.11
CA SER A 28 6.59 6.86 0.93
C SER A 28 6.67 7.37 -0.50
N GLY A 29 6.09 6.65 -1.46
CA GLY A 29 6.21 6.92 -2.90
C GLY A 29 7.37 6.19 -3.58
N GLY A 30 8.30 5.62 -2.80
CA GLY A 30 9.36 4.76 -3.32
C GLY A 30 8.81 3.43 -3.88
N ALA A 31 9.58 2.82 -4.79
CA ALA A 31 9.19 1.62 -5.53
C ALA A 31 8.67 0.48 -4.64
N ASP A 32 9.35 0.20 -3.51
CA ASP A 32 8.95 -0.86 -2.59
C ASP A 32 7.60 -0.60 -1.94
N SER A 33 7.38 0.64 -1.48
CA SER A 33 6.12 1.05 -0.84
C SER A 33 4.96 1.11 -1.83
N MET A 34 5.24 1.46 -3.08
CA MET A 34 4.26 1.40 -4.17
C MET A 34 3.93 -0.04 -4.54
N ALA A 35 4.91 -0.93 -4.58
CA ALA A 35 4.69 -2.36 -4.80
C ALA A 35 3.81 -2.98 -3.69
N LEU A 36 4.03 -2.58 -2.43
CA LEU A 36 3.19 -2.96 -1.29
C LEU A 36 1.73 -2.51 -1.49
N LEU A 37 1.52 -1.24 -1.86
CA LEU A 37 0.20 -0.69 -2.13
C LEU A 37 -0.50 -1.41 -3.29
N LEU A 38 0.22 -1.67 -4.38
CA LEU A 38 -0.27 -2.43 -5.53
C LEU A 38 -0.71 -3.84 -5.14
N TYR A 39 0.13 -4.56 -4.42
CA TYR A 39 -0.17 -5.91 -3.95
C TYR A 39 -1.45 -5.96 -3.11
N PHE A 40 -1.60 -5.06 -2.13
CA PHE A 40 -2.80 -5.04 -1.29
C PHE A 40 -4.04 -4.54 -2.03
N ALA A 41 -3.89 -3.63 -2.99
CA ALA A 41 -5.01 -3.21 -3.84
C ALA A 41 -5.56 -4.38 -4.66
N GLU A 42 -4.71 -5.27 -5.17
CA GLU A 42 -5.14 -6.50 -5.85
C GLU A 42 -5.85 -7.47 -4.90
N LYS A 43 -5.36 -7.59 -3.66
CA LYS A 43 -5.93 -8.45 -2.62
C LYS A 43 -7.17 -7.87 -1.94
N GLN A 44 -7.46 -6.60 -2.11
CA GLN A 44 -8.53 -5.89 -1.41
C GLN A 44 -9.88 -6.62 -1.53
N ARG A 45 -10.26 -7.02 -2.75
CA ARG A 45 -11.54 -7.69 -3.00
C ARG A 45 -11.54 -9.14 -2.53
N GLU A 46 -10.47 -9.87 -2.82
CA GLU A 46 -10.31 -11.29 -2.48
C GLU A 46 -10.34 -11.49 -0.96
N TRP A 47 -9.69 -10.58 -0.23
CA TRP A 47 -9.55 -10.66 1.23
C TRP A 47 -10.56 -9.79 1.99
N GLY A 48 -11.42 -9.06 1.29
CA GLY A 48 -12.41 -8.16 1.90
C GLY A 48 -11.79 -7.04 2.73
N LEU A 49 -10.63 -6.51 2.31
CA LEU A 49 -9.90 -5.52 3.08
C LEU A 49 -10.48 -4.11 2.88
N GLU A 50 -10.46 -3.32 3.95
CA GLU A 50 -10.58 -1.87 3.85
C GLU A 50 -9.19 -1.25 3.90
N LEU A 51 -8.79 -0.55 2.82
CA LEU A 51 -7.45 0.03 2.74
C LEU A 51 -7.51 1.55 2.96
N ALA A 52 -6.56 2.01 3.76
CA ALA A 52 -6.18 3.41 3.85
C ALA A 52 -4.66 3.54 3.62
N VAL A 53 -4.23 4.65 3.03
CA VAL A 53 -2.82 4.98 2.83
C VAL A 53 -2.48 6.20 3.65
N CYS A 54 -1.37 6.15 4.38
CA CYS A 54 -0.75 7.29 5.02
C CYS A 54 0.62 7.53 4.37
N SER A 55 0.86 8.77 3.94
CA SER A 55 2.14 9.18 3.38
C SER A 55 2.67 10.38 4.14
N VAL A 56 3.95 10.34 4.53
CA VAL A 56 4.59 11.40 5.30
C VAL A 56 5.62 12.10 4.43
N ASP A 57 5.42 13.40 4.20
CA ASP A 57 6.46 14.25 3.63
C ASP A 57 7.49 14.62 4.71
N HIS A 58 8.71 14.13 4.59
CA HIS A 58 9.81 14.59 5.44
C HIS A 58 10.44 15.92 4.94
N ALA A 59 10.00 16.44 3.78
CA ALA A 59 10.46 17.67 3.13
C ALA A 59 11.97 17.73 2.84
N LEU A 60 12.67 16.59 2.86
CA LEU A 60 14.13 16.53 2.75
C LEU A 60 14.67 16.80 1.34
N ARG A 61 13.82 16.68 0.31
CA ARG A 61 14.23 16.77 -1.11
C ARG A 61 13.50 17.86 -1.91
N GLY A 62 12.74 18.73 -1.24
CA GLY A 62 12.01 19.81 -1.92
C GLY A 62 10.94 19.27 -2.87
N LYS A 63 11.00 19.65 -4.16
CA LYS A 63 9.94 19.39 -5.15
C LYS A 63 9.71 17.90 -5.45
N ASP A 64 10.76 17.08 -5.46
CA ASP A 64 10.64 15.65 -5.77
C ASP A 64 9.74 14.92 -4.77
N SER A 65 9.80 15.34 -3.49
CA SER A 65 8.94 14.81 -2.42
C SER A 65 7.44 15.05 -2.69
N SER A 66 7.12 16.19 -3.28
CA SER A 66 5.75 16.57 -3.59
C SER A 66 5.17 15.82 -4.80
N GLU A 67 6.01 15.41 -5.75
CA GLU A 67 5.59 14.59 -6.89
C GLU A 67 5.28 13.16 -6.44
N ASP A 68 6.11 12.61 -5.54
CA ASP A 68 5.89 11.29 -4.94
C ASP A 68 4.55 11.23 -4.17
N LEU A 69 4.27 12.23 -3.32
CA LEU A 69 2.99 12.34 -2.60
C LEU A 69 1.79 12.44 -3.55
N ASN A 70 1.91 13.25 -4.60
CA ASN A 70 0.85 13.38 -5.60
C ASN A 70 0.62 12.07 -6.36
N TYR A 71 1.69 11.32 -6.64
CA TYR A 71 1.59 10.02 -7.28
C TYR A 71 0.86 9.01 -6.40
N VAL A 72 1.23 8.90 -5.12
CA VAL A 72 0.55 8.03 -4.15
C VAL A 72 -0.92 8.42 -4.00
N ALA A 73 -1.21 9.72 -3.84
CA ALA A 73 -2.57 10.23 -3.71
C ALA A 73 -3.41 9.93 -4.96
N CYS A 74 -2.84 10.09 -6.15
CA CYS A 74 -3.51 9.77 -7.42
C CYS A 74 -3.83 8.28 -7.52
N PHE A 75 -2.90 7.42 -7.06
CA PHE A 75 -3.12 5.99 -7.02
C PHE A 75 -4.26 5.61 -6.06
N ALA A 76 -4.28 6.19 -4.86
CA ALA A 76 -5.27 5.90 -3.83
C ALA A 76 -6.71 6.30 -4.23
N ARG A 77 -6.89 7.35 -5.05
CA ARG A 77 -8.21 7.82 -5.53
C ARG A 77 -9.06 6.78 -6.28
N LYS A 78 -8.54 5.59 -6.56
CA LYS A 78 -9.26 4.45 -7.15
C LYS A 78 -10.07 3.60 -6.14
N GLY A 79 -10.52 4.18 -5.04
CA GLY A 79 -11.34 3.48 -4.03
C GLY A 79 -10.62 3.15 -2.72
N ILE A 80 -9.45 3.76 -2.48
CA ILE A 80 -8.66 3.63 -1.26
C ILE A 80 -8.64 5.00 -0.56
N SER A 81 -8.83 5.03 0.77
CA SER A 81 -8.75 6.30 1.52
C SER A 81 -7.29 6.76 1.58
N PHE A 82 -7.04 8.07 1.43
CA PHE A 82 -5.70 8.65 1.53
C PHE A 82 -5.67 9.67 2.67
N LEU A 83 -4.68 9.52 3.57
CA LEU A 83 -4.47 10.28 4.80
C LEU A 83 -3.14 11.05 4.75
#